data_AF-A0A3B8UD60-F1
#
_entry.id   AF-A0A3B8UD60-F1
#
_cell.length_a   1.000
_cell.length_b   1.000
_cell.length_c   1.000
_cell.angle_alpha   90.00
_cell.angle_beta   90.00
_cell.angle_gamma   90.00
#
_symmetry.space_group_name_H-M   'P 1'
#
loop_
_entity.id
_entity.type
_entity.pdbx_description
1 polymer ?
#
loop_
_entity_poly.entity_id
_entity_poly.type
_entity_poly.pdbx_seq_one_letter_code
_entity_poly.pdbx_strand_id
1 'polypeptide(L)'
;MGIFHLTFSFLRYLLRTWSGIGWIVFMVGGYLYFPSIIHATTIANFLHIVSKPVALEWGLRMVLGGIGIAFILSLFQKRWGAFHELLNAVQEFSDVLSYLRLYALALAGMIMANTFNEMGEQMGIFGGILIIVFGHLTNLGLSTMGATIHSLRLNFLEWYHYSFEGGGRLFNPLCLRRSK
;
A
#
# COMPACT_ATOMS: atom_id res chain seq x y z
N MET A 1 0.52 1.15 -5.91
CA MET A 1 1.56 1.53 -4.93
C MET A 1 1.65 0.53 -3.78
N GLY A 2 0.57 0.20 -3.06
CA GLY A 2 0.63 -0.76 -1.94
C GLY A 2 1.25 -2.12 -2.26
N ILE A 3 0.82 -2.74 -3.37
CA ILE A 3 1.38 -4.02 -3.85
C ILE A 3 2.89 -3.95 -4.09
N PHE A 4 3.38 -2.86 -4.70
CA PHE A 4 4.83 -2.68 -4.93
C PHE A 4 5.60 -2.52 -3.62
N HIS A 5 5.07 -1.76 -2.67
CA HIS A 5 5.71 -1.52 -1.39
C HIS A 5 5.78 -2.79 -0.53
N LEU A 6 4.70 -3.57 -0.45
CA LEU A 6 4.68 -4.86 0.24
C LEU A 6 5.58 -5.89 -0.45
N THR A 7 5.55 -5.96 -1.79
CA THR A 7 6.46 -6.85 -2.55
C THR A 7 7.93 -6.53 -2.25
N PHE A 8 8.29 -5.25 -2.18
CA PHE A 8 9.65 -4.83 -1.85
C PHE A 8 10.03 -5.19 -0.39
N SER A 9 9.08 -5.09 0.54
CA SER A 9 9.28 -5.53 1.93
C SER A 9 9.55 -7.04 2.01
N PHE A 10 8.75 -7.87 1.36
CA PHE A 10 8.97 -9.32 1.32
C PHE A 10 10.26 -9.72 0.61
N LEU A 11 10.65 -9.00 -0.44
CA LEU A 11 11.90 -9.23 -1.15
C LEU A 11 13.12 -9.03 -0.23
N ARG A 12 13.06 -8.09 0.71
CA ARG A 12 14.14 -7.83 1.67
C ARG A 12 14.33 -8.96 2.70
N TYR A 13 13.26 -9.66 3.06
CA TYR A 13 13.27 -10.74 4.06
C TYR A 13 13.22 -12.16 3.47
N LEU A 14 13.29 -12.26 2.14
CA LEU A 14 13.15 -13.52 1.38
C LEU A 14 14.14 -14.60 1.82
N LEU A 15 15.36 -14.21 2.22
CA LEU A 15 16.42 -15.15 2.64
C LEU A 15 16.15 -15.80 4.01
N ARG A 16 15.19 -15.29 4.79
CA ARG A 16 14.91 -15.78 6.14
C ARG A 16 13.57 -16.51 6.25
N THR A 17 12.58 -16.11 5.47
CA THR A 17 11.25 -16.74 5.41
C THR A 17 10.93 -17.14 3.98
N TRP A 18 11.04 -18.44 3.69
CA TRP A 18 10.88 -18.98 2.35
C TRP A 18 9.43 -18.87 1.88
N SER A 19 8.46 -18.81 2.79
CA SER A 19 7.04 -18.56 2.49
C SER A 19 6.78 -17.22 1.79
N GLY A 20 7.67 -16.23 1.94
CA GLY A 20 7.55 -14.92 1.31
C GLY A 20 7.48 -14.96 -0.23
N ILE A 21 8.09 -15.99 -0.85
CA ILE A 21 8.01 -16.19 -2.31
C ILE A 21 6.56 -16.44 -2.73
N GLY A 22 5.82 -17.25 -1.98
CA GLY A 22 4.41 -17.53 -2.26
C GLY A 22 3.53 -16.28 -2.14
N TRP A 23 3.78 -15.44 -1.13
CA TRP A 23 3.05 -14.18 -0.93
C TRP A 23 3.31 -13.15 -2.01
N ILE A 24 4.54 -13.06 -2.54
CA ILE A 24 4.85 -12.22 -3.70
C ILE A 24 4.07 -12.68 -4.94
N VAL A 25 4.07 -14.00 -5.21
CA VAL A 25 3.33 -14.57 -6.36
C VAL A 25 1.82 -14.34 -6.20
N PHE A 26 1.29 -14.49 -4.99
CA PHE A 26 -0.11 -14.18 -4.66
C PHE A 26 -0.44 -12.70 -4.94
N MET A 27 0.40 -11.77 -4.49
CA MET A 27 0.21 -10.33 -4.70
C MET A 27 0.23 -9.93 -6.18
N VAL A 28 1.17 -10.48 -6.96
CA VAL A 28 1.25 -10.25 -8.42
C VAL A 28 0.04 -10.85 -9.13
N GLY A 29 -0.37 -12.06 -8.75
CA GLY A 29 -1.58 -12.70 -9.26
C GLY A 29 -2.83 -11.88 -8.95
N GLY A 30 -2.97 -11.38 -7.72
CA GLY A 30 -4.09 -10.55 -7.28
C GLY A 30 -4.17 -9.25 -8.08
N TYR A 31 -3.03 -8.61 -8.36
CA TYR A 31 -2.98 -7.40 -9.20
C TYR A 31 -3.51 -7.63 -10.63
N LEU A 32 -3.29 -8.82 -11.20
CA LEU A 32 -3.79 -9.15 -12.54
C LEU A 32 -5.24 -9.63 -12.52
N TYR A 33 -5.63 -10.39 -11.49
CA TYR A 33 -6.93 -11.04 -11.38
C TYR A 33 -8.06 -10.07 -11.04
N PHE A 34 -7.98 -9.36 -9.90
CA PHE A 34 -9.10 -8.55 -9.40
C PHE A 34 -9.56 -7.45 -10.38
N PRO A 35 -8.65 -6.67 -11.01
CA PRO A 35 -9.07 -5.63 -11.96
C PRO A 35 -9.66 -6.21 -13.25
N SER A 36 -9.18 -7.39 -13.69
CA SER A 36 -9.69 -8.04 -14.90
C SER A 36 -11.13 -8.55 -14.74
N ILE A 37 -11.52 -8.95 -13.53
CA ILE A 37 -12.91 -9.34 -13.20
C ILE A 37 -13.87 -8.16 -13.33
N ILE A 38 -13.46 -6.99 -12.84
CA ILE A 38 -14.27 -5.76 -12.88
C ILE A 38 -14.11 -4.99 -14.22
N HIS A 39 -13.55 -5.65 -15.24
CA HIS A 39 -13.23 -5.08 -16.56
C HIS A 39 -12.33 -3.83 -16.56
N ALA A 40 -11.72 -3.49 -15.42
CA ALA A 40 -10.78 -2.40 -15.30
C ALA A 40 -9.45 -2.74 -15.97
N THR A 41 -8.84 -1.75 -16.62
CA THR A 41 -7.51 -1.87 -17.22
C THR A 41 -6.44 -1.69 -16.16
N THR A 42 -5.63 -2.72 -15.93
CA THR A 42 -4.38 -2.61 -15.18
C THR A 42 -3.32 -1.88 -15.99
N ILE A 43 -2.27 -1.38 -15.33
CA ILE A 43 -1.11 -0.79 -16.02
C ILE A 43 -0.46 -1.82 -16.95
N ALA A 44 -0.46 -3.11 -16.58
CA ALA A 44 0.09 -4.18 -17.42
C ALA A 44 -0.75 -4.39 -18.72
N ASN A 45 -2.07 -4.26 -18.62
CA ASN A 45 -2.97 -4.32 -19.77
C ASN A 45 -2.89 -3.03 -20.61
N PHE A 46 -2.69 -1.87 -19.98
CA PHE A 46 -2.52 -0.58 -20.65
C PHE A 46 -1.21 -0.50 -21.45
N LEU A 47 -0.12 -1.07 -20.93
CA LEU A 47 1.18 -1.15 -21.60
C LEU A 47 1.27 -2.28 -22.65
N HIS A 48 0.16 -2.96 -22.97
CA HIS A 48 0.11 -4.10 -23.88
C HIS A 48 1.03 -5.29 -23.52
N ILE A 49 1.49 -5.39 -22.27
CA ILE A 49 2.37 -6.47 -21.81
C ILE A 49 1.58 -7.78 -21.66
N VAL A 50 0.31 -7.68 -21.25
CA VAL A 50 -0.59 -8.83 -21.03
C VAL A 50 -1.96 -8.48 -21.61
N SER A 51 -2.58 -9.42 -22.33
CA SER A 51 -3.95 -9.24 -22.81
C SER A 51 -4.97 -9.55 -21.70
N LYS A 52 -6.11 -8.84 -21.67
CA LYS A 52 -7.17 -9.01 -20.66
C LYS A 52 -7.59 -10.47 -20.38
N PRO A 53 -7.82 -11.34 -21.38
CA PRO A 53 -8.18 -12.74 -21.12
C PRO A 53 -7.03 -13.55 -20.52
N VAL A 54 -5.79 -13.31 -20.97
CA VAL A 54 -4.59 -13.98 -20.45
C VAL A 54 -4.32 -13.53 -19.02
N ALA A 55 -4.51 -12.25 -18.69
CA ALA A 55 -4.34 -11.73 -17.34
C ALA A 55 -5.31 -12.38 -16.33
N LEU A 56 -6.52 -12.73 -16.76
CA LEU A 56 -7.52 -13.37 -15.89
C LEU A 56 -7.12 -14.80 -15.54
N GLU A 57 -6.78 -15.62 -16.55
CA GLU A 57 -6.39 -17.02 -16.31
C GLU A 57 -5.08 -17.14 -15.54
N TRP A 58 -4.06 -16.37 -15.94
CA TRP A 58 -2.77 -16.38 -15.25
C TRP A 58 -2.85 -15.76 -13.87
N GLY A 59 -3.63 -14.68 -13.71
CA GLY A 59 -3.88 -14.07 -12.42
C GLY A 59 -4.50 -15.05 -11.43
N LEU A 60 -5.54 -15.79 -11.83
CA LEU A 60 -6.19 -16.79 -10.99
C LEU A 60 -5.22 -17.92 -10.59
N ARG A 61 -4.46 -18.44 -11.55
CA ARG A 61 -3.46 -19.50 -11.29
C ARG A 61 -2.35 -19.01 -10.34
N MET A 62 -1.93 -17.76 -10.46
CA MET A 62 -0.92 -17.18 -9.57
C MET A 62 -1.47 -16.89 -8.17
N VAL A 63 -2.73 -16.49 -8.02
CA VAL A 63 -3.37 -16.33 -6.70
C VAL A 63 -3.44 -17.67 -5.97
N LEU A 64 -4.02 -18.69 -6.61
CA LEU A 64 -4.17 -20.02 -6.00
C LEU A 64 -2.81 -20.70 -5.80
N GLY A 65 -1.92 -20.61 -6.79
CA GLY A 65 -0.57 -21.14 -6.72
C GLY A 65 0.30 -20.44 -5.67
N GLY A 66 0.17 -19.12 -5.50
CA GLY A 66 0.89 -18.35 -4.49
C GLY A 66 0.52 -18.77 -3.06
N ILE A 67 -0.78 -18.93 -2.77
CA ILE A 67 -1.25 -19.46 -1.48
C ILE A 67 -0.73 -20.89 -1.26
N GLY A 68 -0.81 -21.75 -2.29
CA GLY A 68 -0.31 -23.12 -2.23
C GLY A 68 1.20 -23.20 -1.94
N ILE A 69 2.00 -22.38 -2.64
CA ILE A 69 3.46 -22.30 -2.44
C ILE A 69 3.77 -21.77 -1.03
N ALA A 70 3.08 -20.72 -0.58
CA ALA A 70 3.26 -20.18 0.77
C ALA A 70 2.97 -21.23 1.85
N PHE A 71 1.89 -21.99 1.68
CA PHE A 71 1.50 -23.05 2.62
C PHE A 71 2.49 -24.22 2.62
N ILE A 72 2.90 -24.72 1.45
CA ILE A 72 3.87 -25.82 1.34
C ILE A 72 5.21 -25.42 1.97
N LEU A 73 5.74 -24.25 1.61
CA LEU A 73 7.01 -23.76 2.17
C LEU A 73 6.91 -23.54 3.68
N SER A 74 5.76 -23.09 4.18
CA SER A 74 5.54 -22.97 5.62
C SER A 74 5.43 -24.30 6.34
N LEU A 75 4.92 -25.35 5.70
CA LEU A 75 4.83 -26.68 6.31
C LEU A 75 6.24 -27.23 6.58
N PHE A 76 7.17 -27.02 5.64
CA PHE A 76 8.58 -27.39 5.80
C PHE A 76 9.28 -26.59 6.91
N GLN A 77 8.97 -25.28 7.04
CA GLN A 77 9.69 -24.41 7.97
C GLN A 77 9.12 -24.44 9.41
N LYS A 78 7.79 -24.47 9.57
CA LYS A 78 7.12 -24.21 10.86
C LYS A 78 6.18 -25.33 11.34
N ARG A 79 5.99 -26.41 10.56
CA ARG A 79 5.06 -27.55 10.78
C ARG A 79 3.66 -27.15 11.25
N TRP A 80 3.48 -26.82 12.52
CA TRP A 80 2.20 -26.41 13.13
C TRP A 80 1.88 -24.93 12.88
N GLY A 81 2.88 -24.08 12.66
CA GLY A 81 2.69 -22.67 12.30
C GLY A 81 2.15 -22.44 10.89
N ALA A 82 2.02 -23.49 10.06
CA ALA A 82 1.55 -23.37 8.68
C ALA A 82 0.08 -22.92 8.56
N PHE A 83 -0.76 -23.25 9.55
CA PHE A 83 -2.14 -22.75 9.58
C PHE A 83 -2.22 -21.24 9.80
N HIS A 84 -1.25 -20.67 10.54
CA HIS A 84 -1.19 -19.23 10.75
C HIS A 84 -0.85 -18.48 9.47
N GLU A 85 -0.03 -19.07 8.59
CA GLU A 85 0.25 -18.46 7.28
C GLU A 85 -1.01 -18.35 6.41
N LEU A 86 -1.97 -19.27 6.50
CA LEU A 86 -3.22 -19.11 5.72
C LEU A 86 -3.99 -17.84 6.14
N LEU A 87 -3.92 -17.45 7.43
CA LEU A 87 -4.51 -16.21 7.92
C LEU A 87 -3.76 -14.97 7.43
N ASN A 88 -2.47 -15.08 7.11
CA ASN A 88 -1.69 -13.99 6.52
C ASN A 88 -2.28 -13.53 5.18
N ALA A 89 -2.97 -14.38 4.41
CA ALA A 89 -3.63 -13.96 3.17
C ALA A 89 -4.63 -12.80 3.40
N VAL A 90 -5.39 -12.87 4.49
CA VAL A 90 -6.35 -11.83 4.87
C VAL A 90 -5.62 -10.57 5.33
N GLN A 91 -4.51 -10.74 6.06
CA GLN A 91 -3.69 -9.63 6.52
C GLN A 91 -3.04 -8.88 5.35
N GLU A 92 -2.40 -9.58 4.42
CA GLU A 92 -1.84 -9.01 3.19
C GLU A 92 -2.87 -8.22 2.40
N PHE A 93 -4.08 -8.78 2.26
CA PHE A 93 -5.17 -8.09 1.56
C PHE A 93 -5.60 -6.82 2.31
N SER A 94 -5.70 -6.87 3.64
CA SER A 94 -6.00 -5.72 4.50
C SER A 94 -4.93 -4.62 4.40
N ASP A 95 -3.66 -5.00 4.30
CA ASP A 95 -2.54 -4.07 4.16
C ASP A 95 -2.55 -3.41 2.78
N VAL A 96 -2.83 -4.16 1.70
CA VAL A 96 -3.02 -3.58 0.36
C VAL A 96 -4.20 -2.58 0.35
N LEU A 97 -5.33 -2.94 0.96
CA LEU A 97 -6.50 -2.05 1.05
C LEU A 97 -6.22 -0.78 1.86
N SER A 98 -5.31 -0.84 2.84
CA SER A 98 -4.94 0.35 3.62
C SER A 98 -4.31 1.47 2.78
N TYR A 99 -3.71 1.15 1.62
CA TYR A 99 -3.23 2.15 0.66
C TYR A 99 -4.35 2.88 -0.09
N LEU A 100 -5.57 2.34 -0.13
CA LEU A 100 -6.73 3.06 -0.69
C LEU A 100 -7.01 4.36 0.05
N ARG A 101 -6.52 4.49 1.29
CA ARG A 101 -6.63 5.72 2.08
C ARG A 101 -5.99 6.93 1.38
N LEU A 102 -4.83 6.75 0.74
CA LEU A 102 -4.18 7.84 -0.01
C LEU A 102 -4.99 8.23 -1.25
N TYR A 103 -5.56 7.24 -1.93
CA TYR A 103 -6.48 7.48 -3.04
C TYR A 103 -7.72 8.26 -2.59
N ALA A 104 -8.35 7.85 -1.50
CA ALA A 104 -9.52 8.52 -0.94
C ALA A 104 -9.21 9.97 -0.54
N LEU A 105 -8.04 10.23 0.06
CA LEU A 105 -7.59 11.58 0.39
C LEU A 105 -7.43 12.45 -0.88
N ALA A 106 -6.80 11.93 -1.92
CA ALA A 106 -6.61 12.66 -3.18
C ALA A 106 -7.96 12.92 -3.89
N LEU A 107 -8.85 11.93 -3.89
CA LEU A 107 -10.19 12.05 -4.45
C LEU A 107 -11.01 13.11 -3.70
N ALA A 108 -10.95 13.11 -2.37
CA ALA A 108 -11.62 14.12 -1.55
C ALA A 108 -11.10 15.54 -1.85
N GLY A 109 -9.78 15.70 -1.97
CA GLY A 109 -9.18 17.00 -2.32
C GLY A 109 -9.59 17.49 -3.71
N MET A 110 -9.72 16.59 -4.69
CA MET A 110 -10.23 16.91 -6.03
C MET A 110 -11.71 17.34 -5.98
N ILE A 111 -12.55 16.62 -5.23
CA ILE A 111 -13.97 16.97 -5.08
C ILE A 111 -14.11 18.33 -4.41
N MET A 112 -13.38 18.61 -3.33
CA MET A 112 -13.41 19.92 -2.66
C MET A 112 -12.96 21.05 -3.58
N ALA A 113 -11.89 20.83 -4.37
CA ALA A 113 -11.46 21.81 -5.36
C ALA A 113 -12.57 22.14 -6.37
N ASN A 114 -13.27 21.11 -6.86
CA ASN A 114 -14.38 21.30 -7.78
C ASN A 114 -15.55 22.06 -7.13
N THR A 115 -15.91 21.72 -5.89
CA THR A 115 -16.95 22.43 -5.14
C THR A 115 -16.62 23.92 -4.95
N PHE A 116 -15.36 24.26 -4.61
CA PHE A 116 -14.97 25.68 -4.50
C PHE A 116 -15.02 26.42 -5.83
N ASN A 117 -14.70 25.75 -6.94
CA ASN A 117 -14.82 26.34 -8.27
C ASN A 117 -16.29 26.63 -8.62
N GLU A 118 -17.19 25.67 -8.39
CA GLU A 118 -18.63 25.83 -8.62
C GLU A 118 -19.23 26.95 -7.75
N MET A 119 -18.85 27.03 -6.47
CA MET A 119 -19.27 28.11 -5.59
C MET A 119 -18.72 29.48 -6.04
N GLY A 120 -17.48 29.52 -6.53
CA GLY A 120 -16.84 30.74 -7.01
C GLY A 120 -17.50 31.29 -8.27
N GLU A 121 -17.88 30.42 -9.20
CA GLU A 121 -18.57 30.80 -10.45
C GLU A 121 -19.94 31.46 -10.17
N GLN A 122 -20.67 30.97 -9.17
CA GLN A 122 -22.01 31.46 -8.83
C GLN A 122 -22.01 32.84 -8.14
N MET A 123 -20.90 33.27 -7.52
CA MET A 123 -20.83 34.51 -6.74
C MET A 123 -20.33 35.74 -7.53
N GLY A 124 -20.06 35.61 -8.83
CA GLY A 124 -19.52 36.67 -9.68
C GLY A 124 -18.04 36.98 -9.40
N ILE A 125 -17.45 37.92 -10.15
CA ILE A 125 -15.98 38.10 -10.22
C ILE A 125 -15.33 38.39 -8.85
N PHE A 126 -15.84 39.37 -8.10
CA PHE A 126 -15.23 39.78 -6.83
C PHE A 126 -15.42 38.75 -5.71
N GLY A 127 -16.62 38.19 -5.57
CA GLY A 127 -16.90 37.15 -4.55
C GLY A 127 -16.25 35.81 -4.90
N GLY A 128 -16.23 35.46 -6.18
CA GLY A 128 -15.64 34.22 -6.69
C GLY A 128 -14.13 34.15 -6.50
N ILE A 129 -13.40 35.25 -6.78
CA ILE A 129 -11.95 35.31 -6.55
C ILE A 129 -11.62 35.04 -5.07
N LEU A 130 -12.38 35.63 -4.14
CA LEU A 130 -12.15 35.42 -2.71
C LEU A 130 -12.36 33.96 -2.30
N ILE A 131 -13.45 33.34 -2.76
CA ILE A 131 -13.79 31.95 -2.46
C ILE A 131 -12.78 30.98 -3.07
N ILE A 132 -12.37 31.21 -4.32
CA ILE A 132 -11.37 30.37 -5.00
C ILE A 132 -10.04 30.44 -4.25
N VAL A 133 -9.55 31.64 -3.93
CA VAL A 133 -8.26 31.80 -3.24
C VAL A 133 -8.30 31.14 -1.86
N PHE A 134 -9.33 31.40 -1.06
CA PHE A 134 -9.44 30.83 0.28
C PHE A 134 -9.71 29.31 0.27
N GLY A 135 -10.59 28.86 -0.64
CA GLY A 135 -10.93 27.46 -0.83
C GLY A 135 -9.73 26.62 -1.27
N HIS A 136 -8.94 27.10 -2.24
CA HIS A 136 -7.73 26.40 -2.66
C HIS A 136 -6.62 26.42 -1.60
N LEU A 137 -6.47 27.53 -0.86
CA LEU A 137 -5.50 27.60 0.25
C LEU A 137 -5.82 26.57 1.35
N THR A 138 -7.10 26.49 1.74
CA THR A 138 -7.56 25.52 2.76
C THR A 138 -7.48 24.08 2.24
N ASN A 139 -7.88 23.83 0.99
CA ASN A 139 -7.75 22.52 0.36
C ASN A 139 -6.29 22.05 0.29
N LEU A 140 -5.36 22.95 -0.05
CA LEU A 140 -3.92 22.66 -0.07
C LEU A 140 -3.40 22.34 1.35
N GLY A 141 -3.81 23.13 2.35
CA GLY A 141 -3.42 22.90 3.74
C GLY A 141 -3.91 21.53 4.25
N LEU A 142 -5.19 21.23 4.07
CA LEU A 142 -5.80 19.96 4.47
C LEU A 142 -5.20 18.77 3.72
N SER A 143 -4.98 18.90 2.41
CA SER A 143 -4.38 17.84 1.59
C SER A 143 -2.94 17.56 2.03
N THR A 144 -2.15 18.59 2.34
CA THR A 144 -0.76 18.43 2.80
C THR A 144 -0.70 17.79 4.18
N MET A 145 -1.51 18.26 5.14
CA MET A 145 -1.60 17.67 6.48
C MET A 145 -2.11 16.22 6.44
N GLY A 146 -3.16 15.97 5.66
CA GLY A 146 -3.72 14.64 5.47
C GLY A 146 -2.69 13.67 4.88
N ALA A 147 -1.99 14.11 3.83
CA ALA A 147 -1.00 13.28 3.13
C ALA A 147 0.16 12.94 4.06
N THR A 148 0.72 13.92 4.77
CA THR A 148 1.83 13.68 5.72
C THR A 148 1.46 12.69 6.81
N ILE A 149 0.31 12.88 7.49
CA ILE A 149 -0.14 11.97 8.56
C ILE A 149 -0.40 10.56 8.02
N HIS A 150 -1.07 10.46 6.87
CA HIS A 150 -1.42 9.16 6.29
C HIS A 150 -0.20 8.42 5.77
N SER A 151 0.77 9.11 5.18
CA SER A 151 2.06 8.53 4.78
C SER A 151 2.88 8.05 5.98
N LEU A 152 2.90 8.80 7.08
CA LEU A 152 3.56 8.35 8.32
C LEU A 152 2.92 7.07 8.85
N ARG A 153 1.59 6.99 8.84
CA ARG A 153 0.88 5.78 9.26
C ARG A 153 1.29 4.57 8.43
N LEU A 154 1.33 4.67 7.10
CA LEU A 154 1.72 3.55 6.23
C LEU A 154 3.16 3.09 6.52
N ASN A 155 4.08 4.04 6.75
CA ASN A 155 5.43 3.67 7.17
C ASN A 155 5.40 2.91 8.51
N PHE A 156 4.83 3.48 9.57
CA PHE A 156 4.88 2.87 10.90
C PHE A 156 4.06 1.59 11.07
N LEU A 157 2.92 1.47 10.41
CA LEU A 157 2.05 0.30 10.59
C LEU A 157 2.36 -0.82 9.62
N GLU A 158 2.73 -0.51 8.38
CA GLU A 158 2.89 -1.55 7.35
C GLU A 158 4.37 -1.81 7.10
N TRP A 159 5.18 -0.77 6.83
CA TRP A 159 6.62 -0.98 6.58
C TRP A 159 7.35 -1.53 7.80
N TYR A 160 7.19 -0.89 8.97
CA TYR A 160 7.86 -1.34 10.19
C TYR A 160 7.38 -2.71 10.67
N HIS A 161 6.12 -3.10 10.42
CA HIS A 161 5.62 -4.42 10.77
C HIS A 161 6.40 -5.55 10.07
N TYR A 162 6.73 -5.35 8.79
CA TYR A 162 7.47 -6.34 8.00
C TYR A 162 9.00 -6.13 8.03
N SER A 163 9.46 -4.90 8.25
CA SER A 163 10.88 -4.51 8.12
C SER A 163 11.62 -4.18 9.43
N PHE A 164 10.97 -4.23 10.58
CA PHE A 164 11.63 -3.91 11.84
C PHE A 164 11.38 -4.98 12.89
N GLU A 165 12.46 -5.66 13.26
CA GLU A 165 12.49 -6.47 14.47
C GLU A 165 12.95 -5.58 15.62
N GLY A 166 12.07 -5.36 16.58
CA GLY A 166 12.44 -4.70 17.83
C GLY A 166 13.60 -5.42 18.54
N GLY A 167 14.28 -4.72 19.44
CA GLY A 167 15.33 -5.32 20.29
C GLY A 167 16.76 -4.92 19.95
N GLY A 168 16.98 -3.93 19.08
CA GLY A 168 18.30 -3.32 18.90
C GLY A 168 18.81 -2.70 20.21
N ARG A 169 20.05 -3.01 20.60
CA ARG A 169 20.72 -2.33 21.72
C ARG A 169 21.05 -0.91 21.30
N LEU A 170 20.61 0.07 22.08
CA LEU A 170 21.05 1.45 21.92
C LEU A 170 22.58 1.49 22.02
N PHE A 171 23.21 2.12 21.03
CA PHE A 171 24.64 2.36 21.05
C PHE A 171 24.97 3.31 22.21
N ASN A 172 25.70 2.82 23.21
CA ASN A 172 26.18 3.62 24.33
C ASN A 172 27.67 3.94 24.11
N PRO A 173 28.02 5.13 23.57
CA PRO A 173 29.41 5.49 23.36
C PRO A 173 30.17 5.62 24.69
N LEU A 174 31.48 5.43 24.65
CA LEU A 174 32.37 5.66 25.79
C LEU A 174 32.37 7.15 26.18
N CYS A 175 31.81 7.47 27.35
CA CYS A 175 31.88 8.81 27.93
C CYS A 175 33.10 8.94 28.85
N LEU A 176 33.94 9.97 28.63
CA LEU A 176 35.03 10.34 29.53
C LEU A 176 34.43 10.89 30.84
N ARG A 177 34.47 10.10 31.92
CA ARG A 177 34.07 10.53 33.25
C ARG A 177 35.16 11.43 33.84
N ARG A 178 35.01 12.74 33.71
CA ARG A 178 35.87 13.72 34.41
C ARG A 178 35.51 13.68 35.90
N SER A 179 36.36 13.06 36.72
CA SER A 179 36.27 13.20 38.19
C SER A 179 36.48 14.67 38.52
N LYS A 180 35.55 15.26 39.29
CA LYS A 180 35.82 16.49 40.03
C LYS A 180 36.76 16.18 41.19
#